data_AF-A0A847MJ57-F1
#
_entry.id   AF-A0A847MJ57-F1
#
_cell.length_a   1.000
_cell.length_b   1.000
_cell.length_c   1.000
_cell.angle_alpha   90.00
_cell.angle_beta   90.00
_cell.angle_gamma   90.00
#
_symmetry.space_group_name_H-M   'P 1'
#
loop_
_entity.id
_entity.type
_entity.pdbx_description
1 polymer ?
#
loop_
_entity_poly.entity_id
_entity_poly.type
_entity_poly.pdbx_seq_one_letter_code
_entity_poly.pdbx_strand_id
1 'polypeptide(L)'
;MKLDTEPSLRAESQKGLTGNHIRAKRGKSYVVKGVRYTPFASVSEFTEFGEASWYGPGFHGRKTANGERYNQNGLTAAHKELPINSVVRVTHEGTGKSVVVRINDRGPFHGDRVIDMSYAAAKAIGMVQQGKANVKIELLPKGKPTL
;
A
#
# COMPACT_ATOMS: atom_id res chain seq x y z
N MET A 1 36.21 -18.65 -33.45
CA MET A 1 34.75 -18.88 -33.44
C MET A 1 34.27 -18.74 -32.01
N LYS A 2 33.56 -17.65 -31.71
CA LYS A 2 32.96 -17.42 -30.40
C LYS A 2 31.61 -18.14 -30.39
N LEU A 3 31.35 -18.94 -29.37
CA LEU A 3 30.05 -19.54 -29.13
C LEU A 3 29.34 -18.66 -28.10
N ASP A 4 28.47 -17.81 -28.61
CA ASP A 4 27.52 -17.04 -27.83
C ASP A 4 26.47 -18.02 -27.28
N THR A 5 26.43 -18.21 -25.97
CA THR A 5 25.35 -18.97 -25.31
C THR A 5 24.45 -17.97 -24.61
N GLU A 6 23.34 -17.68 -25.27
CA GLU A 6 22.21 -16.87 -24.81
C GLU A 6 21.69 -17.34 -23.43
N PRO A 7 21.41 -16.43 -22.49
CA PRO A 7 20.83 -16.78 -21.20
C PRO A 7 19.36 -17.20 -21.36
N SER A 8 19.04 -18.35 -20.76
CA SER A 8 17.72 -18.97 -20.74
C SER A 8 16.62 -18.03 -20.23
N LEU A 9 15.66 -17.75 -21.11
CA LEU A 9 14.36 -17.20 -20.80
C LEU A 9 13.59 -18.13 -19.84
N ARG A 10 13.26 -17.63 -18.66
CA ARG A 10 12.04 -18.03 -17.93
C ARG A 10 11.22 -16.79 -17.61
N ALA A 11 10.46 -16.38 -18.62
CA ALA A 11 9.19 -15.70 -18.40
C ALA A 11 8.23 -16.72 -17.79
N GLU A 12 7.59 -16.40 -16.66
CA GLU A 12 6.22 -16.83 -16.34
C GLU A 12 5.75 -16.20 -15.03
N SER A 13 4.92 -15.17 -15.16
CA SER A 13 3.64 -15.02 -14.44
C SER A 13 2.97 -13.72 -14.87
N GLN A 14 2.64 -13.63 -16.17
CA GLN A 14 1.49 -12.82 -16.58
C GLN A 14 0.24 -13.62 -16.21
N LYS A 15 -0.43 -13.23 -15.12
CA LYS A 15 -1.78 -13.69 -14.80
C LYS A 15 -2.59 -12.52 -14.29
N GLY A 16 -3.57 -12.09 -15.08
CA GLY A 16 -4.65 -11.18 -14.67
C GLY A 16 -4.58 -9.77 -15.24
N LEU A 17 -4.99 -9.59 -16.50
CA LEU A 17 -5.63 -8.34 -16.90
C LEU A 17 -7.01 -8.28 -16.22
N THR A 18 -7.30 -7.17 -15.54
CA THR A 18 -8.41 -6.86 -14.61
C THR A 18 -8.10 -7.21 -13.14
N GLY A 19 -7.81 -6.18 -12.34
CA GLY A 19 -7.49 -6.31 -10.93
C GLY A 19 -6.45 -5.28 -10.51
N ASN A 20 -5.17 -5.63 -10.49
CA ASN A 20 -4.11 -4.72 -10.02
C ASN A 20 -3.21 -4.27 -11.18
N HIS A 21 -2.81 -3.00 -11.19
CA HIS A 21 -1.89 -2.43 -12.18
C HIS A 21 -0.67 -1.84 -11.50
N ILE A 22 0.52 -2.42 -11.70
CA ILE A 22 1.72 -2.03 -10.95
C ILE A 22 2.91 -1.86 -11.91
N ARG A 23 3.48 -0.66 -11.94
CA ARG A 23 4.76 -0.38 -12.60
C ARG A 23 5.78 0.09 -11.57
N ALA A 24 6.71 -0.78 -11.20
CA ALA A 24 7.60 -0.56 -10.06
C ALA A 24 8.94 -1.31 -10.16
N LYS A 25 9.97 -0.80 -9.48
CA LYS A 25 11.25 -1.50 -9.24
C LYS A 25 11.25 -2.04 -7.80
N ARG A 26 11.67 -3.28 -7.59
CA ARG A 26 11.77 -3.89 -6.24
C ARG A 26 12.99 -3.37 -5.46
N GLY A 27 12.85 -3.27 -4.14
CA GLY A 27 13.88 -2.82 -3.19
C GLY A 27 14.34 -3.92 -2.22
N LYS A 28 14.92 -3.50 -1.09
CA LYS A 28 15.42 -4.42 -0.05
C LYS A 28 14.25 -5.08 0.69
N SER A 29 14.25 -6.40 0.76
CA SER A 29 13.23 -7.17 1.48
C SER A 29 13.32 -7.02 3.00
N TYR A 30 12.20 -7.27 3.67
CA TYR A 30 12.10 -7.38 5.14
C TYR A 30 11.30 -8.65 5.50
N VAL A 31 11.43 -9.12 6.75
CA VAL A 31 10.75 -10.34 7.23
C VAL A 31 9.88 -9.99 8.44
N VAL A 32 8.64 -10.46 8.43
CA VAL A 32 7.71 -10.36 9.56
C VAL A 32 7.05 -11.72 9.75
N LYS A 33 7.14 -12.27 10.97
CA LYS A 33 6.58 -13.60 11.32
C LYS A 33 7.00 -14.71 10.33
N GLY A 34 8.26 -14.69 9.88
CA GLY A 34 8.80 -15.66 8.91
C GLY A 34 8.41 -15.42 7.45
N VAL A 35 7.52 -14.46 7.16
CA VAL A 35 7.12 -14.11 5.79
C VAL A 35 8.02 -12.98 5.26
N ARG A 36 8.59 -13.20 4.07
CA ARG A 36 9.42 -12.21 3.36
C ARG A 36 8.54 -11.29 2.51
N TYR A 37 8.71 -10.00 2.69
CA TYR A 37 8.08 -8.95 1.89
C TYR A 37 9.15 -8.17 1.13
N THR A 38 8.87 -7.82 -0.12
CA THR A 38 9.81 -7.07 -0.98
C THR A 38 9.15 -5.77 -1.44
N PRO A 39 9.29 -4.68 -0.65
CA PRO A 39 8.78 -3.39 -1.04
C PRO A 39 9.30 -2.94 -2.39
N PHE A 40 8.56 -2.07 -3.04
CA PHE A 40 9.04 -1.35 -4.19
C PHE A 40 10.06 -0.30 -3.74
N ALA A 41 11.19 -0.22 -4.44
CA ALA A 41 12.15 0.87 -4.35
C ALA A 41 11.59 2.14 -5.02
N SER A 42 10.88 1.98 -6.14
CA SER A 42 10.17 3.04 -6.84
C SER A 42 8.92 2.50 -7.51
N VAL A 43 7.90 3.35 -7.63
CA VAL A 43 6.62 3.02 -8.26
C VAL A 43 6.21 4.22 -9.10
N SER A 44 5.87 4.00 -10.38
CA SER A 44 5.36 5.05 -11.27
C SER A 44 3.86 4.95 -11.47
N GLU A 45 3.31 3.74 -11.45
CA GLU A 45 1.87 3.47 -11.56
C GLU A 45 1.50 2.37 -10.57
N PHE A 46 0.36 2.53 -9.89
CA PHE A 46 -0.13 1.56 -8.93
C PHE A 46 -1.65 1.67 -8.81
N THR A 47 -2.30 0.53 -8.95
CA THR A 47 -3.69 0.31 -8.57
C THR A 47 -3.77 -1.05 -7.91
N GLU A 48 -4.34 -1.09 -6.71
CA GLU A 48 -4.59 -2.33 -5.99
C GLU A 48 -6.00 -2.33 -5.42
N PHE A 49 -6.68 -3.47 -5.51
CA PHE A 49 -7.96 -3.72 -4.87
C PHE A 49 -7.79 -4.70 -3.71
N GLY A 50 -8.54 -4.50 -2.63
CA GLY A 50 -8.57 -5.44 -1.53
C GLY A 50 -9.24 -4.91 -0.27
N GLU A 51 -9.16 -5.70 0.80
CA GLU A 51 -9.74 -5.33 2.09
C GLU A 51 -8.83 -4.33 2.83
N ALA A 52 -9.38 -3.17 3.19
CA ALA A 52 -8.79 -2.24 4.13
C ALA A 52 -9.26 -2.53 5.55
N SER A 53 -8.43 -2.14 6.52
CA SER A 53 -8.88 -1.94 7.90
C SER A 53 -8.30 -0.66 8.49
N TRP A 54 -8.45 -0.45 9.80
CA TRP A 54 -7.87 0.70 10.50
C TRP A 54 -7.23 0.32 11.83
N TYR A 55 -6.28 1.13 12.28
CA TYR A 55 -5.61 0.92 13.57
C TYR A 55 -6.58 1.16 14.72
N GLY A 56 -6.91 0.09 15.47
CA GLY A 56 -7.76 0.18 16.65
C GLY A 56 -7.21 1.07 17.79
N PRO A 57 -7.94 1.17 18.91
CA PRO A 57 -7.48 1.91 20.08
C PRO A 57 -6.10 1.45 20.58
N GLY A 58 -5.32 2.38 21.15
CA GLY A 58 -4.03 2.08 21.80
C GLY A 58 -2.79 2.13 20.89
N PHE A 59 -2.95 2.40 19.59
CA PHE A 59 -1.80 2.61 18.69
C PHE A 59 -1.25 4.04 18.73
N HIS A 60 -2.07 5.03 19.09
CA HIS A 60 -1.69 6.44 19.07
C HIS A 60 -0.38 6.70 19.84
N GLY A 61 0.54 7.45 19.22
CA GLY A 61 1.84 7.79 19.81
C GLY A 61 2.92 6.72 19.67
N ARG A 62 2.60 5.49 19.24
CA ARG A 62 3.59 4.43 18.95
C ARG A 62 4.40 4.77 17.69
N LYS A 63 5.63 4.26 17.61
CA LYS A 63 6.49 4.44 16.43
C LYS A 63 5.99 3.59 15.26
N THR A 64 5.94 4.19 14.08
CA THR A 64 5.72 3.51 12.79
C THR A 64 7.05 2.96 12.24
N ALA A 65 7.00 2.20 11.14
CA ALA A 65 8.16 1.68 10.45
C ALA A 65 9.11 2.77 9.91
N ASN A 66 8.62 3.99 9.66
CA ASN A 66 9.47 5.11 9.28
C ASN A 66 9.96 5.96 10.47
N GLY A 67 9.63 5.57 11.70
CA GLY A 67 10.09 6.22 12.94
C GLY A 67 9.21 7.37 13.43
N GLU A 68 8.23 7.82 12.64
CA GLU A 68 7.23 8.80 13.09
C GLU A 68 6.35 8.23 14.20
N ARG A 69 5.74 9.10 15.01
CA ARG A 69 4.69 8.67 15.93
C ARG A 69 3.36 8.61 15.19
N TYR A 70 2.68 7.48 15.27
CA TYR A 70 1.36 7.30 14.69
C TYR A 70 0.35 8.29 15.31
N ASN A 71 -0.29 9.07 14.44
CA ASN A 71 -1.35 10.00 14.81
C ASN A 71 -2.70 9.48 14.27
N GLN A 72 -3.62 9.11 15.16
CA GLN A 72 -4.94 8.61 14.77
C GLN A 72 -5.76 9.66 14.00
N ASN A 73 -5.45 10.94 14.22
CA ASN A 73 -6.09 12.07 13.54
C ASN A 73 -5.38 12.48 12.23
N GLY A 74 -4.21 11.90 11.93
CA GLY A 74 -3.49 12.17 10.68
C GLY A 74 -4.05 11.37 9.52
N LEU A 75 -3.78 11.80 8.29
CA LEU A 75 -4.15 11.05 7.07
C LEU A 75 -2.99 10.15 6.62
N THR A 76 -2.77 9.05 7.34
CA THR A 76 -1.68 8.11 7.09
C THR A 76 -2.15 6.67 7.07
N ALA A 77 -1.34 5.78 6.49
CA ALA A 77 -1.62 4.35 6.42
C ALA A 77 -0.36 3.47 6.42
N ALA A 78 -0.54 2.20 6.78
CA ALA A 78 0.42 1.12 6.56
C ALA A 78 0.13 0.39 5.25
N HIS A 79 1.20 0.08 4.52
CA HIS A 79 1.14 -0.77 3.33
C HIS A 79 2.35 -1.71 3.28
N LYS A 80 2.16 -2.93 2.77
CA LYS A 80 3.19 -3.99 2.72
C LYS A 80 4.36 -3.59 1.82
N GLU A 81 4.04 -3.11 0.61
CA GLU A 81 5.03 -2.96 -0.46
C GLU A 81 5.29 -1.54 -0.96
N LEU A 82 4.32 -0.62 -0.89
CA LEU A 82 4.52 0.77 -1.34
C LEU A 82 5.71 1.44 -0.64
N PRO A 83 6.50 2.25 -1.37
CA PRO A 83 7.54 3.07 -0.77
C PRO A 83 6.98 3.91 0.38
N ILE A 84 7.76 4.07 1.45
CA ILE A 84 7.42 5.07 2.47
C ILE A 84 7.35 6.45 1.81
N ASN A 85 6.41 7.28 2.26
CA ASN A 85 6.02 8.57 1.71
C ASN A 85 5.34 8.53 0.34
N SER A 86 4.95 7.35 -0.16
CA SER A 86 3.96 7.29 -1.23
C SER A 86 2.64 7.92 -0.78
N VAL A 87 2.01 8.67 -1.68
CA VAL A 87 0.70 9.27 -1.45
C VAL A 87 -0.29 8.53 -2.31
N VAL A 88 -1.36 8.02 -1.71
CA VAL A 88 -2.37 7.22 -2.42
C VAL A 88 -3.76 7.77 -2.17
N ARG A 89 -4.64 7.66 -3.17
CA ARG A 89 -6.09 7.76 -2.98
C ARG A 89 -6.62 6.39 -2.60
N VAL A 90 -7.43 6.33 -1.55
CA VAL A 90 -8.14 5.13 -1.12
C VAL A 90 -9.62 5.40 -1.30
N THR A 91 -10.31 4.56 -2.08
CA THR A 91 -11.72 4.70 -2.39
C THR A 91 -12.47 3.48 -1.86
N HIS A 92 -13.47 3.70 -1.01
CA HIS A 92 -14.38 2.67 -0.54
C HIS A 92 -15.31 2.24 -1.68
N GLU A 93 -15.23 0.99 -2.12
CA GLU A 93 -15.94 0.53 -3.33
C GLU A 93 -17.46 0.55 -3.16
N GLY A 94 -17.96 0.15 -1.99
CA GLY A 94 -19.41 0.16 -1.71
C GLY A 94 -20.05 1.55 -1.57
N THR A 95 -19.28 2.63 -1.36
CA THR A 95 -19.85 3.98 -1.13
C THR A 95 -19.33 5.05 -2.09
N GLY A 96 -18.25 4.77 -2.82
CA GLY A 96 -17.56 5.74 -3.67
C GLY A 96 -16.78 6.82 -2.91
N LYS A 97 -16.85 6.87 -1.58
CA LYS A 97 -16.11 7.84 -0.77
C LYS A 97 -14.61 7.58 -0.86
N SER A 98 -13.82 8.63 -0.97
CA SER A 98 -12.36 8.51 -1.05
C SER A 98 -11.62 9.47 -0.13
N VAL A 99 -10.39 9.10 0.21
CA VAL A 99 -9.46 9.91 1.02
C VAL A 99 -8.05 9.75 0.48
N VAL A 100 -7.26 10.82 0.57
CA VAL A 100 -5.83 10.78 0.23
C VAL A 100 -5.03 10.56 1.51
N VAL A 101 -4.15 9.56 1.51
CA VAL A 101 -3.30 9.22 2.66
C VAL A 101 -1.84 9.07 2.24
N ARG A 102 -0.93 9.33 3.18
CA ARG A 102 0.50 9.04 3.02
C ARG A 102 0.86 7.72 3.67
N ILE A 103 1.62 6.89 2.97
CA ILE A 103 2.18 5.66 3.53
C ILE A 103 3.36 6.01 4.44
N ASN A 104 3.22 5.77 5.75
CA ASN A 104 4.28 6.01 6.72
C ASN A 104 4.63 4.79 7.57
N ASP A 105 3.94 3.66 7.34
CA ASP A 105 4.14 2.44 8.10
C ASP A 105 4.09 1.17 7.21
N ARG A 106 4.38 0.02 7.82
CA ARG A 106 4.41 -1.31 7.18
C ARG A 106 3.37 -2.24 7.79
N GLY A 107 2.77 -3.06 6.93
CA GLY A 107 1.63 -3.92 7.26
C GLY A 107 0.48 -3.68 6.26
N PRO A 108 -0.71 -4.22 6.50
CA PRO A 108 -1.08 -5.18 7.54
C PRO A 108 -0.35 -6.52 7.42
N PHE A 109 -0.16 -7.23 8.54
CA PHE A 109 0.44 -8.58 8.58
C PHE A 109 -0.54 -9.65 9.05
N HIS A 110 -1.85 -9.38 8.98
CA HIS A 110 -2.90 -10.33 9.32
C HIS A 110 -3.88 -10.44 8.16
N GLY A 111 -4.07 -11.67 7.68
CA GLY A 111 -4.92 -12.01 6.55
C GLY A 111 -4.50 -11.34 5.25
N ASP A 112 -5.46 -11.23 4.35
CA ASP A 112 -5.28 -10.73 2.99
C ASP A 112 -5.56 -9.23 2.85
N ARG A 113 -5.57 -8.50 3.98
CA ARG A 113 -5.73 -7.04 3.99
C ARG A 113 -4.59 -6.38 3.21
N VAL A 114 -4.92 -5.32 2.49
CA VAL A 114 -3.98 -4.58 1.62
C VAL A 114 -3.49 -3.29 2.27
N ILE A 115 -4.30 -2.67 3.13
CA ILE A 115 -3.98 -1.38 3.77
C ILE A 115 -4.61 -1.26 5.17
N ASP A 116 -3.85 -0.73 6.13
CA ASP A 116 -4.35 -0.34 7.46
C ASP A 116 -4.27 1.19 7.59
N MET A 117 -5.43 1.84 7.67
CA MET A 117 -5.54 3.30 7.68
C MET A 117 -5.61 3.88 9.09
N SER A 118 -5.31 5.17 9.22
CA SER A 118 -5.62 5.90 10.46
C SER A 118 -7.13 5.96 10.73
N TYR A 119 -7.50 6.23 11.99
CA TYR A 119 -8.90 6.44 12.36
C TYR A 119 -9.55 7.58 11.55
N ALA A 120 -8.85 8.71 11.38
CA ALA A 120 -9.35 9.84 10.58
C ALA A 120 -9.60 9.46 9.12
N ALA A 121 -8.69 8.72 8.48
CA ALA A 121 -8.88 8.27 7.11
C ALA A 121 -10.04 7.26 7.00
N ALA A 122 -10.15 6.34 7.94
CA ALA A 122 -11.25 5.37 7.99
C ALA A 122 -12.60 6.06 8.19
N LYS A 123 -12.64 7.10 9.03
CA LYS A 123 -13.81 7.94 9.23
C LYS A 123 -14.21 8.68 7.96
N ALA A 124 -13.23 9.21 7.22
CA ALA A 124 -13.48 9.95 5.98
C ALA A 124 -14.18 9.11 4.90
N ILE A 125 -13.82 7.82 4.76
CA ILE A 125 -14.47 6.91 3.81
C ILE A 125 -15.62 6.10 4.41
N GLY A 126 -15.96 6.33 5.68
CA GLY A 126 -17.15 5.76 6.32
C GLY A 126 -17.04 4.28 6.71
N MET A 127 -15.84 3.77 7.02
CA MET A 127 -15.63 2.35 7.34
C MET A 127 -15.38 2.04 8.83
N VAL A 128 -15.47 3.04 9.72
CA VAL A 128 -15.13 2.88 11.14
C VAL A 128 -16.01 1.83 11.83
N GLN A 129 -17.33 1.89 11.62
CA GLN A 129 -18.29 1.01 12.30
C GLN A 129 -18.14 -0.46 11.86
N GLN A 130 -17.88 -0.69 10.58
CA GLN A 130 -17.68 -2.01 10.00
C GLN A 130 -16.29 -2.58 10.32
N GLY A 131 -15.33 -1.72 10.69
CA GLY A 131 -13.94 -2.09 10.95
C GLY A 131 -13.11 -2.34 9.68
N LYS A 132 -13.76 -2.74 8.60
CA LYS A 132 -13.17 -3.14 7.32
C LYS A 132 -14.01 -2.66 6.15
N ALA A 133 -13.39 -2.52 4.98
CA ALA A 133 -14.07 -2.22 3.73
C ALA A 133 -13.27 -2.72 2.52
N ASN A 134 -13.95 -3.10 1.44
CA ASN A 134 -13.30 -3.28 0.15
C ASN A 134 -12.95 -1.92 -0.44
N VAL A 135 -11.69 -1.75 -0.82
CA VAL A 135 -11.15 -0.49 -1.32
C VAL A 135 -10.37 -0.67 -2.62
N LYS A 136 -10.37 0.40 -3.41
CA LYS A 136 -9.42 0.65 -4.48
C LYS A 136 -8.34 1.62 -3.98
N ILE A 137 -7.07 1.27 -4.16
CA ILE A 137 -5.90 2.09 -3.81
C ILE A 137 -5.25 2.55 -5.11
N GLU A 138 -5.01 3.84 -5.26
CA GLU A 138 -4.36 4.43 -6.44
C GLU A 138 -3.18 5.29 -6.02
N LEU A 139 -1.98 5.04 -6.57
CA LEU A 139 -0.85 5.94 -6.35
C LEU A 139 -1.09 7.27 -7.05
N LEU A 140 -0.89 8.36 -6.29
CA LEU A 140 -0.91 9.69 -6.84
C LEU A 140 0.50 10.08 -7.30
N PRO A 141 0.64 10.76 -8.46
CA PRO A 141 1.91 11.31 -8.90
C PRO A 141 2.51 12.21 -7.81
N LYS A 142 3.82 12.09 -7.57
CA LYS A 142 4.54 13.11 -6.79
C LYS A 142 4.42 14.42 -7.56
N GLY A 143 3.80 15.42 -6.95
CA GLY A 143 3.34 16.62 -7.65
C GLY A 143 4.39 17.24 -8.58
N LYS A 144 3.96 17.63 -9.79
CA LYS A 144 4.20 19.01 -10.20
C LYS A 144 3.11 19.86 -9.54
N PRO A 145 3.40 21.08 -9.05
CA PRO A 145 2.37 21.96 -8.52
C PRO A 145 1.30 22.14 -9.58
N THR A 146 0.05 21.89 -9.21
CA THR A 146 -1.07 22.39 -10.00
C THR A 146 -1.11 23.89 -9.75
N LEU A 147 -0.89 24.67 -10.81
CA LEU A 147 -0.92 26.13 -10.83
C LEU A 147 -2.24 26.68 -10.28
#